data_AF-A0AB36XGP8-F1
#
_entry.id   AF-A0AB36XGP8-F1
#
_cell.length_a   1.000
_cell.length_b   1.000
_cell.length_c   1.000
_cell.angle_alpha   90.00
_cell.angle_beta   90.00
_cell.angle_gamma   90.00
#
_symmetry.space_group_name_H-M   'P 1'
#
loop_
_entity.id
_entity.type
_entity.pdbx_description
1 polymer ?
#
loop_
_entity_poly.entity_id
_entity_poly.type
_entity_poly.pdbx_seq_one_letter_code
_entity_poly.pdbx_strand_id
1 'polypeptide(L)'
;MNKMLIAAAASSVLLLAGCSSGPDEETMTKMNALNDQVSQLNQDVQALKDEKATLTSEAQRAKSTAEAAQEEAARANERIDNIAQSYTK
;
A
#
# COMPACT_ATOMS: atom_id res chain seq x y z
N MET A 1 13.92 -8.41 9.12
CA MET A 1 13.83 -9.78 9.65
C MET A 1 12.36 -10.08 9.89
N ASN A 2 11.67 -10.80 9.00
CA ASN A 2 10.26 -11.24 9.19
C ASN A 2 9.91 -12.48 8.34
N LYS A 3 10.91 -13.23 7.85
CA LYS A 3 10.71 -14.40 6.98
C LYS A 3 10.40 -15.70 7.73
N MET A 4 10.48 -15.68 9.07
CA MET A 4 10.30 -16.86 9.91
C MET A 4 8.84 -17.17 10.27
N LEU A 5 7.91 -16.23 10.06
CA LEU A 5 6.50 -16.44 10.43
C LEU A 5 5.70 -17.22 9.37
N ILE A 6 6.13 -17.21 8.11
CA ILE A 6 5.43 -17.92 7.02
C ILE A 6 5.78 -19.43 7.02
N ALA A 7 6.89 -19.82 7.64
CA ALA A 7 7.35 -21.22 7.65
C ALA A 7 6.61 -22.12 8.67
N ALA A 8 5.87 -21.55 9.63
CA ALA A 8 5.19 -22.31 10.68
C ALA A 8 3.78 -22.83 10.28
N ALA A 9 3.27 -22.47 9.11
CA ALA A 9 1.90 -22.80 8.69
C ALA A 9 1.74 -24.21 8.07
N ALA A 10 2.82 -24.98 7.90
CA ALA A 10 2.79 -26.23 7.10
C ALA A 10 2.93 -27.54 7.89
N SER A 11 2.97 -27.53 9.23
CA SER A 11 3.31 -28.73 10.03
C SER A 11 2.18 -29.35 10.86
N SER A 12 0.90 -29.00 10.64
CA SER A 12 -0.20 -29.47 11.50
C SER A 12 -1.05 -30.64 10.96
N VAL A 13 -0.65 -31.33 9.88
CA VAL A 13 -1.44 -32.45 9.29
C VAL A 13 -1.05 -33.82 9.89
N LEU A 14 -0.78 -33.93 11.20
CA LEU A 14 -0.32 -35.20 11.79
C LEU A 14 -1.10 -35.71 13.01
N LEU A 15 -2.35 -35.31 13.23
CA LEU A 15 -3.18 -35.91 14.29
C LEU A 15 -4.63 -36.18 13.87
N LEU A 16 -4.82 -36.86 12.74
CA LEU A 16 -6.11 -37.46 12.35
C LEU A 16 -6.19 -38.93 12.77
N ALA A 17 -6.18 -39.18 14.08
CA ALA A 17 -6.64 -40.43 14.67
C ALA A 17 -7.69 -40.10 15.74
N GLY A 18 -8.96 -39.98 15.34
CA GLY A 18 -10.07 -39.79 16.28
C GLY A 18 -11.31 -39.10 15.72
N CYS A 19 -12.08 -39.78 14.87
CA CYS A 19 -13.48 -39.42 14.58
C CYS A 19 -14.36 -39.63 15.83
N SER A 20 -14.82 -38.55 16.48
CA SER A 20 -16.21 -38.36 17.01
C SER A 20 -16.35 -37.21 18.02
N SER A 21 -15.25 -36.65 18.52
CA SER A 21 -15.28 -35.51 19.46
C SER A 21 -14.84 -34.25 18.74
N GLY A 22 -15.60 -33.17 18.87
CA GLY A 22 -15.28 -31.87 18.27
C GLY A 22 -13.89 -31.36 18.70
N PRO A 23 -13.42 -30.25 18.09
CA PRO A 23 -12.15 -29.65 18.48
C PRO A 23 -12.12 -29.42 19.99
N ASP A 24 -11.04 -29.81 20.65
CA ASP A 24 -10.85 -29.56 22.07
C ASP A 24 -10.79 -28.05 22.37
N GLU A 25 -10.93 -27.68 23.63
CA GLU A 25 -11.01 -26.29 24.07
C GLU A 25 -9.75 -25.48 23.69
N GLU A 26 -8.59 -26.12 23.68
CA GLU A 26 -7.33 -25.52 23.24
C GLU A 26 -7.36 -25.21 21.73
N THR A 27 -7.86 -26.15 20.92
CA THR A 27 -8.03 -25.97 19.49
C THR A 27 -9.04 -24.86 19.19
N MET A 28 -10.17 -24.82 19.88
CA MET A 28 -11.17 -23.75 19.74
C MET A 28 -10.58 -22.37 20.09
N THR A 29 -9.79 -22.29 21.15
CA THR A 29 -9.12 -21.05 21.57
C THR A 29 -8.14 -20.56 20.50
N LYS A 30 -7.32 -21.46 19.94
CA LYS A 30 -6.40 -21.13 18.85
C LYS A 30 -7.14 -20.70 17.58
N MET A 31 -8.25 -21.34 17.25
CA MET A 31 -9.08 -20.97 16.11
C MET A 31 -9.70 -19.58 16.26
N ASN A 32 -10.19 -19.24 17.46
CA ASN A 32 -10.72 -17.89 17.74
C ASN A 32 -9.62 -16.83 17.61
N ALA A 33 -8.44 -17.07 18.20
CA ALA A 33 -7.31 -16.16 18.08
C ALA A 33 -6.86 -15.96 16.63
N LEU A 34 -6.89 -17.03 15.81
CA LEU A 34 -6.57 -16.93 14.39
C LEU A 34 -7.63 -16.12 13.63
N ASN A 35 -8.92 -16.32 13.93
CA ASN A 35 -9.99 -15.53 13.33
C ASN A 35 -9.86 -14.04 13.66
N ASP A 36 -9.51 -13.71 14.90
CA ASP A 36 -9.27 -12.32 15.31
C ASP A 36 -8.09 -11.71 14.56
N GLN A 37 -6.98 -12.44 14.42
CA GLN A 37 -5.82 -12.01 13.64
C GLN A 37 -6.16 -11.82 12.16
N VAL A 38 -6.95 -12.72 11.56
CA VAL A 38 -7.39 -12.59 10.17
C VAL A 38 -8.33 -11.39 10.00
N SER A 39 -9.22 -11.14 10.96
CA SER A 39 -10.10 -9.96 10.96
C SER A 39 -9.28 -8.67 11.02
N GLN A 40 -8.29 -8.61 11.93
CA GLN A 40 -7.38 -7.47 12.04
C GLN A 40 -6.59 -7.27 10.75
N LEU A 41 -6.00 -8.33 10.20
CA LEU A 41 -5.24 -8.25 8.96
C LEU A 41 -6.09 -7.75 7.78
N ASN A 42 -7.36 -8.17 7.70
CA ASN A 42 -8.28 -7.67 6.69
C ASN A 42 -8.56 -6.16 6.84
N GLN A 43 -8.69 -5.67 8.07
CA GLN A 43 -8.84 -4.25 8.36
C GLN A 43 -7.58 -3.47 7.97
N ASP A 44 -6.41 -3.96 8.34
CA ASP A 44 -5.13 -3.33 8.00
C ASP A 44 -4.91 -3.29 6.48
N VAL A 45 -5.25 -4.37 5.76
CA VAL A 45 -5.20 -4.41 4.29
C VAL A 45 -6.15 -3.41 3.67
N GLN A 46 -7.35 -3.23 4.21
CA GLN A 46 -8.29 -2.23 3.71
C GLN A 46 -7.75 -0.81 3.94
N ALA A 47 -7.23 -0.52 5.14
CA ALA A 47 -6.62 0.77 5.46
C ALA A 47 -5.44 1.08 4.51
N LEU A 48 -4.57 0.11 4.25
CA LEU A 48 -3.44 0.27 3.31
C LEU A 48 -3.89 0.52 1.87
N LYS A 49 -5.00 -0.09 1.43
CA LYS A 49 -5.58 0.19 0.10
C LYS A 49 -6.09 1.62 0.00
N ASP A 50 -6.74 2.11 1.03
CA ASP A 50 -7.30 3.46 1.08
C ASP A 50 -6.17 4.53 1.14
N GLU A 51 -5.13 4.27 1.94
CA GLU A 51 -3.92 5.10 1.97
C GLU A 51 -3.22 5.13 0.61
N LYS A 52 -3.04 3.96 -0.03
CA LYS A 52 -2.47 3.87 -1.38
C LYS A 52 -3.27 4.68 -2.40
N ALA A 53 -4.60 4.62 -2.36
CA ALA A 53 -5.46 5.37 -3.27
C ALA A 53 -5.26 6.90 -3.08
N THR A 54 -5.17 7.33 -1.82
CA THR A 54 -4.91 8.72 -1.45
C THR A 54 -3.55 9.19 -1.98
N LEU A 55 -2.47 8.46 -1.66
CA LEU A 55 -1.11 8.78 -2.13
C LEU A 55 -1.01 8.80 -3.65
N THR A 56 -1.71 7.90 -4.34
CA THR A 56 -1.74 7.89 -5.81
C THR A 56 -2.38 9.16 -6.37
N SER A 57 -3.48 9.62 -5.74
CA SER A 57 -4.14 10.87 -6.13
C SER A 57 -3.24 12.09 -5.90
N GLU A 58 -2.59 12.16 -4.74
CA GLU A 58 -1.67 13.24 -4.39
C GLU A 58 -0.46 13.29 -5.32
N ALA A 59 0.12 12.13 -5.66
CA ALA A 59 1.22 12.04 -6.60
C ALA A 59 0.84 12.55 -7.99
N GLN A 60 -0.38 12.21 -8.47
CA GLN A 60 -0.87 12.69 -9.76
C GLN A 60 -1.09 14.21 -9.75
N ARG A 61 -1.61 14.76 -8.65
CA ARG A 61 -1.75 16.22 -8.47
C ARG A 61 -0.41 16.94 -8.44
N ALA A 62 0.57 16.39 -7.73
CA ALA A 62 1.92 16.93 -7.66
C ALA A 62 2.58 16.93 -9.04
N LYS A 63 2.44 15.84 -9.80
CA LYS A 63 2.92 15.74 -11.18
C LYS A 63 2.30 16.82 -12.07
N SER A 64 0.98 16.95 -12.06
CA SER A 64 0.29 17.97 -12.87
C SER A 64 0.71 19.39 -12.50
N THR A 65 0.93 19.67 -11.22
CA THR A 65 1.42 20.98 -10.74
C THR A 65 2.84 21.24 -11.24
N ALA A 66 3.71 20.24 -11.19
CA ALA A 66 5.09 20.35 -11.67
C ALA A 66 5.15 20.57 -13.19
N GLU A 67 4.33 19.87 -13.97
CA GLU A 67 4.21 20.05 -15.42
C GLU A 67 3.74 21.48 -15.75
N ALA A 68 2.71 21.98 -15.07
CA ALA A 68 2.22 23.35 -15.27
C ALA A 68 3.28 24.42 -14.91
N ALA A 69 4.03 24.21 -13.83
CA ALA A 69 5.12 25.10 -13.43
C ALA A 69 6.27 25.10 -14.45
N GLN A 70 6.61 23.92 -14.99
CA GLN A 70 7.64 23.80 -16.03
C GLN A 70 7.21 24.52 -17.33
N GLU A 71 5.94 24.36 -17.72
CA GLU A 71 5.40 25.02 -18.91
C GLU A 71 5.40 26.54 -18.77
N GLU A 72 4.99 27.07 -17.62
CA GLU A 72 5.04 28.51 -17.36
C GLU A 72 6.47 29.04 -17.32
N ALA A 73 7.41 28.29 -16.74
CA ALA A 73 8.83 28.67 -16.77
C ALA A 73 9.38 28.72 -18.21
N ALA A 74 9.00 27.77 -19.06
CA ALA A 74 9.37 27.79 -20.48
C ALA A 74 8.80 29.01 -21.20
N ARG A 75 7.51 29.32 -21.00
CA ARG A 75 6.89 30.54 -21.55
C ARG A 75 7.55 31.82 -21.04
N ALA A 76 7.92 31.87 -19.76
CA ALA A 76 8.62 33.01 -19.19
C ALA A 76 10.01 33.20 -19.83
N ASN A 77 10.75 32.10 -20.07
CA ASN A 77 12.03 32.14 -20.76
C ASN A 77 11.87 32.63 -22.21
N GLU A 78 10.88 32.14 -22.96
CA GLU A 78 10.60 32.64 -24.31
C GLU A 78 10.30 34.14 -24.32
N ARG A 79 9.54 34.64 -23.34
CA ARG A 79 9.26 36.07 -23.18
C ARG A 79 10.55 36.86 -22.91
N ILE A 80 11.44 36.34 -22.06
CA ILE A 80 12.74 36.96 -21.78
C ILE A 80 13.60 37.03 -23.04
N ASP A 81 13.69 35.93 -23.79
CA ASP A 81 14.49 35.86 -25.03
C ASP A 81 13.98 36.85 -26.08
N ASN A 82 12.66 36.96 -26.25
CA ASN A 82 12.05 37.92 -27.16
C ASN A 82 12.35 39.37 -26.76
N ILE A 83 12.30 39.68 -25.46
CA ILE A 83 12.65 41.00 -24.93
C ILE A 83 14.14 41.28 -25.16
N ALA A 84 15.03 40.34 -24.84
CA ALA A 84 16.47 40.49 -25.05
C ALA A 84 16.80 40.78 -26.51
N GLN A 85 16.19 40.03 -27.44
CA GLN A 85 16.35 40.25 -28.88
C GLN A 85 15.86 41.63 -29.34
N SER A 86 14.81 42.18 -28.73
CA SER A 86 14.31 43.52 -29.06
C SER A 86 15.28 44.65 -28.70
N TYR A 87 16.18 44.44 -27.74
CA TYR A 87 17.20 45.43 -27.34
C TYR A 87 18.51 45.32 -28.13
N THR A 88 18.71 44.22 -28.88
CA THR A 88 19.88 44.00 -29.73
C THR A 88 19.62 44.27 -31.21
N LYS A 89 18.41 44.71 -31.58
CA LYS A 89 18.04 45.13 -32.94
C LYS A 89 18.11 46.65 -33.10
#